data_AF-Q9XXT3-F1
#
_entry.id   AF-Q9XXT3-F1
#
_cell.length_a   1.000
_cell.length_b   1.000
_cell.length_c   1.000
_cell.angle_alpha   90.00
_cell.angle_beta   90.00
_cell.angle_gamma   90.00
#
_symmetry.space_group_name_H-M   'P 1'
#
loop_
_entity.id
_entity.type
_entity.pdbx_description
1 polymer ?
#
loop_
_entity_poly.entity_id
_entity_poly.type
_entity_poly.pdbx_seq_one_letter_code
_entity_poly.pdbx_strand_id
1 'polypeptide(L)'
;MCKLFVAVAFCALVYANQMPPADEMKTKLVAAGVSDAAAAGLVDIGEKYRSQVQALIKGDDEAGWKLFNTIKAESDAYIATQPETDQTAYNAFVEKTKANFQAYEETSVAESA
;
A
#
# COMPACT_ATOMS: atom_id res chain seq x y z
N MET A 1 -0.61 21.52 13.03
CA MET A 1 -1.89 20.89 12.61
C MET A 1 -1.64 20.22 11.27
N CYS A 2 -2.36 19.14 10.94
CA CYS A 2 -2.26 18.39 9.66
C CYS A 2 -1.10 17.39 9.51
N LYS A 3 -1.02 16.38 10.40
CA LYS A 3 -0.31 15.10 10.13
C LYS A 3 -1.13 14.11 9.27
N LEU A 4 -2.32 14.51 8.81
CA LEU A 4 -3.26 13.63 8.11
C LEU A 4 -3.09 13.59 6.58
N PHE A 5 -2.32 14.49 5.95
CA PHE A 5 -2.22 14.51 4.48
C PHE A 5 -1.24 13.51 3.88
N VAL A 6 -0.24 13.03 4.62
CA VAL A 6 0.84 12.22 4.00
C VAL A 6 0.44 10.76 3.74
N ALA A 7 -0.60 10.24 4.41
CA ALA A 7 -0.98 8.83 4.29
C ALA A 7 -2.16 8.54 3.36
N VAL A 8 -2.92 9.56 2.93
CA VAL A 8 -4.05 9.39 1.98
C VAL A 8 -3.55 9.03 0.58
N ALA A 9 -2.29 9.30 0.28
CA ALA A 9 -1.70 9.12 -1.05
C ALA A 9 -1.37 7.66 -1.42
N PHE A 10 -1.62 6.64 -0.60
CA PHE A 10 -1.41 5.25 -1.05
C PHE A 10 -2.70 4.59 -1.56
N CYS A 11 -3.85 4.89 -0.93
CA CYS A 11 -5.12 4.23 -1.24
C CYS A 11 -5.87 4.85 -2.41
N ALA A 12 -5.87 6.19 -2.52
CA ALA A 12 -6.46 6.85 -3.69
C ALA A 12 -5.73 6.49 -4.98
N LEU A 13 -4.47 6.06 -4.91
CA LEU A 13 -3.62 5.75 -6.06
C LEU A 13 -3.84 4.35 -6.64
N VAL A 14 -4.15 3.35 -5.80
CA VAL A 14 -4.57 2.02 -6.29
C VAL A 14 -5.96 2.12 -6.94
N TYR A 15 -6.87 2.94 -6.40
CA TYR A 15 -8.17 3.20 -7.01
C TYR A 15 -8.10 4.16 -8.22
N ALA A 16 -7.15 5.09 -8.24
CA ALA A 16 -6.90 5.98 -9.39
C ALA A 16 -5.89 5.40 -10.41
N ASN A 17 -5.67 4.09 -10.41
CA ASN A 17 -4.88 3.38 -11.42
C ASN A 17 -3.41 3.83 -11.60
N GLN A 18 -2.79 4.41 -10.57
CA GLN A 18 -1.40 4.81 -10.59
C GLN A 18 -0.71 4.25 -9.36
N MET A 19 -0.15 3.03 -9.45
CA MET A 19 0.80 2.60 -8.44
C MET A 19 1.89 3.67 -8.31
N PRO A 20 2.13 4.24 -7.12
CA PRO A 20 3.16 5.26 -6.95
C PRO A 20 4.52 4.72 -7.39
N PRO A 21 5.43 5.60 -7.85
CA PRO A 21 6.77 5.19 -8.22
C PRO A 21 7.50 4.53 -7.04
N ALA A 22 8.41 3.62 -7.35
CA ALA A 22 9.20 2.85 -6.40
C ALA A 22 9.86 3.73 -5.32
N ASP A 23 10.45 4.86 -5.74
CA ASP A 23 11.08 5.83 -4.82
C ASP A 23 10.09 6.48 -3.84
N GLU A 24 8.89 6.83 -4.31
CA GLU A 24 7.86 7.41 -3.44
C GLU A 24 7.36 6.36 -2.43
N MET A 25 7.24 5.10 -2.86
CA MET A 25 6.88 4.02 -1.97
C MET A 25 7.92 3.74 -0.91
N LYS A 26 9.17 3.67 -1.31
CA LYS A 26 10.28 3.52 -0.37
C LYS A 26 10.27 4.65 0.66
N THR A 27 10.11 5.90 0.20
CA THR A 27 10.07 7.08 1.07
C THR A 27 8.91 7.01 2.08
N LYS A 28 7.71 6.58 1.65
CA LYS A 28 6.55 6.40 2.54
C LYS A 28 6.79 5.33 3.61
N LEU A 29 7.40 4.21 3.23
CA LEU A 29 7.74 3.12 4.17
C LEU A 29 8.79 3.57 5.18
N VAL A 30 9.85 4.25 4.72
CA VAL A 30 10.89 4.81 5.59
C VAL A 30 10.32 5.86 6.53
N ALA A 31 9.44 6.74 6.04
CA ALA A 31 8.75 7.71 6.87
C ALA A 31 7.80 7.07 7.90
N ALA A 32 7.33 5.83 7.64
CA ALA A 32 6.55 5.04 8.58
C ALA A 32 7.41 4.31 9.64
N GLY A 33 8.74 4.38 9.51
CA GLY A 33 9.69 3.77 10.43
C GLY A 33 10.24 2.42 9.98
N VAL A 34 9.92 1.97 8.76
CA VAL A 34 10.55 0.78 8.17
C VAL A 34 11.97 1.12 7.75
N SER A 35 12.94 0.26 8.02
CA SER A 35 14.33 0.46 7.62
C SER A 35 14.48 0.60 6.10
N ASP A 36 15.50 1.31 5.63
CA ASP A 36 15.77 1.48 4.19
C ASP A 36 15.88 0.15 3.44
N ALA A 37 16.48 -0.86 4.07
CA ALA A 37 16.65 -2.19 3.49
C ALA A 37 15.31 -2.94 3.38
N ALA A 38 14.52 -2.94 4.46
CA ALA A 38 13.19 -3.56 4.45
C ALA A 38 12.24 -2.83 3.49
N ALA A 39 12.31 -1.49 3.45
CA ALA A 39 11.52 -0.68 2.52
C ALA A 39 11.87 -0.97 1.07
N ALA A 40 13.15 -1.14 0.73
CA ALA A 40 13.58 -1.54 -0.61
C ALA A 40 13.03 -2.92 -0.99
N GLY A 41 13.14 -3.92 -0.11
CA GLY A 41 12.60 -5.26 -0.38
C GLY A 41 11.09 -5.29 -0.56
N LEU A 42 10.34 -4.49 0.20
CA LEU A 42 8.90 -4.33 0.01
C LEU A 42 8.56 -3.67 -1.34
N VAL A 43 9.36 -2.70 -1.78
CA VAL A 43 9.21 -2.07 -3.10
C VAL A 43 9.48 -3.05 -4.23
N ASP A 44 10.55 -3.86 -4.14
CA ASP A 44 10.86 -4.91 -5.11
C ASP A 44 9.70 -5.91 -5.26
N ILE A 45 9.05 -6.29 -4.14
CA ILE A 45 7.84 -7.14 -4.17
C ILE A 45 6.74 -6.43 -4.96
N GLY A 46 6.47 -5.15 -4.67
CA GLY A 46 5.48 -4.39 -5.42
C GLY A 46 5.79 -4.30 -6.92
N GLU A 47 7.05 -4.07 -7.29
CA GLU A 47 7.48 -3.93 -8.68
C GLU A 47 7.32 -5.22 -9.49
N LYS A 48 7.53 -6.39 -8.86
CA LYS A 48 7.26 -7.70 -9.47
C LYS A 48 5.82 -7.81 -10.01
N TYR A 49 4.86 -7.14 -9.36
CA TYR A 49 3.45 -7.16 -9.74
C TYR A 49 3.00 -5.95 -10.56
N ARG A 50 3.90 -5.00 -10.87
CA ARG A 50 3.56 -3.74 -11.56
C ARG A 50 2.78 -3.96 -12.87
N SER A 51 3.21 -4.92 -13.69
CA SER A 51 2.54 -5.25 -14.95
C SER A 51 1.14 -5.82 -14.74
N GLN A 52 0.93 -6.57 -13.65
CA GLN A 52 -0.39 -7.11 -13.30
C GLN A 52 -1.29 -6.01 -12.76
N VAL A 53 -0.77 -5.09 -11.93
CA VAL A 53 -1.51 -3.90 -11.50
C VAL A 53 -1.95 -3.09 -12.72
N GLN A 54 -1.03 -2.87 -13.68
CA GLN A 54 -1.36 -2.14 -14.92
C GLN A 54 -2.43 -2.87 -15.76
N ALA A 55 -2.43 -4.21 -15.77
CA ALA A 55 -3.46 -4.97 -16.47
C ALA A 55 -4.85 -4.84 -15.83
N LEU A 56 -4.90 -4.65 -14.50
CA LEU A 56 -6.13 -4.54 -13.70
C LEU A 56 -6.79 -3.16 -13.76
N ILE A 57 -6.09 -2.15 -14.31
CA ILE A 57 -6.62 -0.81 -14.62
C ILE A 57 -7.94 -0.87 -15.41
N LYS A 58 -8.24 -2.00 -16.07
CA LYS A 58 -9.46 -2.24 -16.85
C LYS A 58 -10.73 -2.50 -16.02
N GLY A 59 -10.70 -2.33 -14.69
CA GLY A 59 -11.90 -2.34 -13.85
C GLY A 59 -12.35 -3.73 -13.41
N ASP A 60 -11.40 -4.63 -13.15
CA ASP A 60 -11.70 -5.93 -12.52
C ASP A 60 -11.37 -5.85 -11.03
N ASP A 61 -12.36 -5.43 -10.23
CA ASP A 61 -12.21 -5.24 -8.79
C ASP A 61 -11.85 -6.56 -8.07
N GLU A 62 -12.39 -7.70 -8.54
CA GLU A 62 -12.10 -9.01 -7.93
C GLU A 62 -10.65 -9.41 -8.18
N ALA A 63 -10.17 -9.25 -9.41
CA ALA A 63 -8.79 -9.54 -9.75
C ALA A 63 -7.83 -8.50 -9.12
N GLY A 64 -8.25 -7.24 -9.01
CA GLY A 64 -7.62 -6.19 -8.20
C GLY A 64 -7.39 -6.63 -6.76
N TRP A 65 -8.46 -7.10 -6.12
CA TRP A 65 -8.44 -7.58 -4.74
C TRP A 65 -7.58 -8.83 -4.56
N LYS A 66 -7.66 -9.79 -5.50
CA LYS A 66 -6.80 -10.98 -5.48
C LYS A 66 -5.32 -10.60 -5.58
N LEU A 67 -4.97 -9.71 -6.51
CA LEU A 67 -3.60 -9.24 -6.67
C LEU A 67 -3.11 -8.52 -5.42
N PHE A 68 -3.92 -7.63 -4.85
CA PHE A 68 -3.59 -6.95 -3.60
C PHE A 68 -3.30 -7.94 -2.47
N ASN A 69 -4.13 -8.97 -2.30
CA ASN A 69 -3.89 -10.02 -1.29
C ASN A 69 -2.61 -10.81 -1.57
N THR A 70 -2.26 -11.07 -2.82
CA THR A 70 -0.98 -11.71 -3.19
C THR A 70 0.21 -10.84 -2.81
N ILE A 71 0.20 -9.56 -3.21
CA ILE A 71 1.26 -8.59 -2.88
C ILE A 71 1.41 -8.48 -1.36
N LYS A 72 0.28 -8.36 -0.64
CA LYS A 72 0.25 -8.32 0.82
C LYS A 72 0.84 -9.59 1.43
N ALA A 73 0.46 -10.77 0.98
CA ALA A 73 0.96 -12.02 1.54
C ALA A 73 2.48 -12.18 1.33
N GLU A 74 3.01 -11.81 0.15
CA GLU A 74 4.47 -11.82 -0.08
C GLU A 74 5.18 -10.77 0.79
N SER A 75 4.59 -9.59 0.93
CA SER A 75 5.12 -8.52 1.80
C SER A 75 5.13 -8.93 3.28
N ASP A 76 4.06 -9.56 3.76
CA ASP A 76 3.95 -10.08 5.12
C ASP A 76 4.95 -11.22 5.38
N ALA A 77 5.17 -12.10 4.39
CA ALA A 77 6.17 -13.15 4.49
C ALA A 77 7.59 -12.57 4.52
N TYR A 78 7.87 -11.56 3.71
CA TYR A 78 9.15 -10.87 3.70
C TYR A 78 9.41 -10.13 5.02
N ILE A 79 8.45 -9.34 5.50
CA ILE A 79 8.64 -8.55 6.72
C ILE A 79 8.84 -9.45 7.95
N ALA A 80 8.23 -10.63 7.98
CA ALA A 80 8.45 -11.61 9.05
C ALA A 80 9.91 -12.08 9.18
N THR A 81 10.73 -11.91 8.12
CA THR A 81 12.17 -12.19 8.14
C THR A 81 13.02 -10.99 8.61
N GLN A 82 12.42 -9.81 8.71
CA GLN A 82 13.07 -8.57 9.12
C GLN A 82 13.01 -8.39 10.64
N PRO A 83 13.82 -7.47 11.22
CA PRO A 83 13.78 -7.16 12.65
C PRO A 83 12.38 -6.75 13.14
N GLU A 84 12.10 -6.97 14.43
CA GLU A 84 10.80 -6.66 15.05
C GLU A 84 10.37 -5.19 14.89
N THR A 85 11.34 -4.27 14.82
CA THR A 85 11.09 -2.85 14.54
C THR A 85 10.46 -2.63 13.17
N ASP A 86 10.94 -3.32 12.14
CA ASP A 86 10.43 -3.22 10.77
C ASP A 86 9.06 -3.89 10.67
N GLN A 87 8.87 -5.04 11.32
CA GLN A 87 7.58 -5.71 11.43
C GLN A 87 6.52 -4.79 12.04
N THR A 88 6.85 -4.13 13.15
CA THR A 88 5.94 -3.21 13.85
C THR A 88 5.59 -2.00 12.97
N ALA A 89 6.60 -1.36 12.36
CA ALA A 89 6.40 -0.20 11.49
C ALA A 89 5.57 -0.52 10.26
N TYR A 90 5.84 -1.66 9.61
CA TYR A 90 5.07 -2.13 8.47
C TYR A 90 3.62 -2.46 8.86
N ASN A 91 3.40 -3.16 9.97
CA ASN A 91 2.04 -3.48 10.43
C ASN A 91 1.23 -2.20 10.69
N ALA A 92 1.83 -1.21 11.37
CA ALA A 92 1.20 0.09 11.59
C ALA A 92 0.90 0.83 10.26
N PHE A 93 1.80 0.73 9.27
CA PHE A 93 1.59 1.27 7.93
C PHE A 93 0.41 0.60 7.21
N VAL A 94 0.32 -0.73 7.26
CA VAL A 94 -0.77 -1.50 6.66
C VAL A 94 -2.11 -1.20 7.32
N GLU A 95 -2.17 -1.15 8.65
CA GLU A 95 -3.40 -0.82 9.38
C GLU A 95 -3.88 0.60 9.06
N LYS A 96 -2.97 1.58 9.01
CA LYS A 96 -3.29 2.94 8.60
C LYS A 96 -3.80 3.01 7.17
N THR A 97 -3.20 2.24 6.28
CA THR A 97 -3.64 2.12 4.87
C THR A 97 -5.05 1.53 4.79
N LYS A 98 -5.34 0.47 5.55
CA LYS A 98 -6.68 -0.14 5.61
C LYS A 98 -7.73 0.82 6.17
N ALA A 99 -7.42 1.55 7.24
CA ALA A 99 -8.35 2.52 7.82
C ALA A 99 -8.67 3.66 6.84
N ASN A 100 -7.68 4.14 6.09
CA ASN A 100 -7.88 5.15 5.05
C ASN A 100 -8.77 4.63 3.91
N PHE A 101 -8.65 3.34 3.56
CA PHE A 101 -9.49 2.71 2.55
C PHE A 101 -10.96 2.67 2.97
N GLN A 102 -11.22 2.19 4.19
CA GLN A 102 -12.59 2.13 4.75
C GLN A 102 -13.21 3.53 4.84
N ALA A 103 -12.44 4.52 5.31
CA ALA A 103 -12.92 5.90 5.37
C ALA A 103 -13.23 6.47 3.97
N TYR A 104 -12.44 6.14 2.94
CA TYR A 104 -12.70 6.56 1.56
C TYR A 104 -13.98 5.89 1.00
N GLU A 105 -14.19 4.60 1.25
CA GLU A 105 -15.44 3.92 0.89
C GLU A 105 -16.65 4.58 1.57
N GLU A 106 -16.56 4.89 2.86
CA GLU A 106 -17.65 5.58 3.58
C GLU A 106 -17.93 6.98 3.02
N THR A 107 -16.90 7.77 2.69
CA THR A 107 -17.09 9.11 2.10
C THR A 107 -17.55 9.09 0.65
N SER A 108 -17.07 8.15 -0.17
CA SER A 108 -17.48 8.06 -1.58
C SER A 108 -18.91 7.54 -1.74
N VAL A 109 -19.38 6.69 -0.82
CA VAL A 109 -20.81 6.34 -0.70
C VAL A 109 -21.64 7.56 -0.29
N ALA A 110 -21.11 8.45 0.56
CA ALA A 110 -21.81 9.67 0.97
C ALA A 110 -21.87 10.76 -0.13
N GLU A 111 -20.85 10.86 -1.01
CA GLU A 111 -20.88 11.80 -2.16
C GLU A 111 -21.63 11.25 -3.39
N SER A 112 -21.96 9.95 -3.41
CA SER A 112 -22.74 9.32 -4.50
C SER A 112 -24.24 9.19 -4.21
N ALA A 113 -24.71 9.64 -3.03
CA ALA A 113 -26.10 9.61 -2.60
C ALA A 113 -26.76 11.00 -2.71
#